data_AF-A0A7C3HPH9-F1
#
_entry.id   AF-A0A7C3HPH9-F1
#
_cell.length_a   1.000
_cell.length_b   1.000
_cell.length_c   1.000
_cell.angle_alpha   90.00
_cell.angle_beta   90.00
_cell.angle_gamma   90.00
#
_symmetry.space_group_name_H-M   'P 1'
#
loop_
_entity.id
_entity.type
_entity.pdbx_description
1 polymer ?
#
loop_
_entity_poly.entity_id
_entity_poly.type
_entity_poly.pdbx_seq_one_letter_code
_entity_poly.pdbx_strand_id
1 'polypeptide(L)'
;MNRFGKFFSISIFGESHGPVIGLVMDGCPAGIPLSVRDFTADIQRRRSGAKGTTPRQEEDIPEILSGVYNGKTTGAPVTLVFRNHDTRSSDYSRFAEIPRPGHADFVAGIKYHGYADMRGGGHFSGRMTLALVAAGVLAKKICKKMNFSAVVTEAGGIKDIEKAVAEAMKKGDSAGGIIECRISG
;
A
#
# COMPACT_ATOMS: atom_id res chain seq x y z
N MET A 1 9.83 -9.65 7.12
CA MET A 1 8.71 -10.59 7.23
C MET A 1 7.54 -9.95 6.51
N ASN A 2 6.97 -10.64 5.53
CA ASN A 2 5.94 -10.12 4.62
C ASN A 2 4.55 -10.75 4.88
N ARG A 3 4.41 -11.51 5.96
CA ARG A 3 3.18 -12.20 6.36
C ARG A 3 2.59 -11.61 7.64
N PHE A 4 1.27 -11.41 7.66
CA PHE A 4 0.52 -10.88 8.81
C PHE A 4 -0.73 -11.73 9.06
N GLY A 5 -1.21 -11.77 10.32
CA GLY A 5 -2.45 -12.47 10.70
C GLY A 5 -2.27 -13.95 11.05
N LYS A 6 -3.31 -14.56 11.62
CA LYS A 6 -3.33 -15.96 12.10
C LYS A 6 -4.35 -16.82 11.35
N PHE A 7 -5.64 -16.51 11.51
CA PHE A 7 -6.72 -17.19 10.79
C PHE A 7 -6.95 -16.57 9.43
N PHE A 8 -7.33 -15.29 9.40
CA PHE A 8 -7.17 -14.48 8.21
C PHE A 8 -5.73 -14.01 8.16
N SER A 9 -4.98 -14.45 7.15
CA SER A 9 -3.58 -14.09 6.98
C SER A 9 -3.29 -13.58 5.59
N ILE A 10 -2.32 -12.69 5.47
CA ILE A 10 -1.91 -12.10 4.20
C ILE A 10 -0.41 -12.27 4.01
N SER A 11 0.02 -12.50 2.78
CA SER A 11 1.43 -12.52 2.38
C SER A 11 1.63 -11.57 1.21
N ILE A 12 2.44 -10.53 1.38
CA ILE A 12 2.67 -9.48 0.38
C ILE A 12 3.92 -9.81 -0.44
N PHE A 13 3.90 -9.56 -1.74
CA PHE A 13 5.03 -9.83 -2.64
C PHE A 13 5.20 -8.77 -3.73
N GLY A 14 6.34 -8.82 -4.40
CA GLY A 14 6.73 -7.92 -5.48
C GLY A 14 7.44 -6.66 -4.99
N GLU A 15 7.84 -5.84 -5.94
CA GLU A 15 8.67 -4.64 -5.75
C GLU A 15 8.05 -3.46 -6.50
N SER A 16 8.25 -2.23 -5.98
CA SER A 16 7.68 -1.02 -6.58
C SER A 16 8.10 -0.74 -8.04
N HIS A 17 9.25 -1.29 -8.46
CA HIS A 17 9.79 -1.18 -9.82
C HIS A 17 9.90 -2.55 -10.50
N GLY A 18 9.35 -3.60 -9.88
CA GLY A 18 9.09 -4.88 -10.54
C GLY A 18 7.87 -4.79 -11.46
N PRO A 19 7.55 -5.86 -12.21
CA PRO A 19 6.41 -5.87 -13.12
C PRO A 19 5.06 -5.77 -12.39
N VAL A 20 4.99 -6.33 -11.18
CA VAL A 20 3.79 -6.33 -10.35
C VAL A 20 4.14 -6.18 -8.87
N ILE A 21 3.18 -5.70 -8.10
CA ILE A 21 3.08 -6.01 -6.66
C ILE A 21 1.82 -6.83 -6.42
N GLY A 22 1.74 -7.54 -5.31
CA GLY A 22 0.56 -8.33 -5.01
C GLY A 22 0.51 -8.87 -3.61
N LEU A 23 -0.52 -9.69 -3.38
CA LEU A 23 -0.69 -10.43 -2.14
C LEU A 23 -1.47 -11.72 -2.34
N VAL A 24 -1.24 -12.65 -1.43
CA VAL A 24 -2.09 -13.80 -1.18
C VAL A 24 -2.81 -13.58 0.14
N MET A 25 -4.13 -13.73 0.16
CA MET A 25 -4.97 -13.70 1.35
C MET A 25 -5.51 -15.11 1.60
N ASP A 26 -5.28 -15.62 2.80
CA ASP A 26 -5.70 -16.94 3.24
C ASP A 26 -6.67 -16.85 4.43
N GLY A 27 -7.51 -17.87 4.59
CA GLY A 27 -8.55 -17.93 5.63
C GLY A 27 -9.77 -17.05 5.36
N CYS A 28 -9.99 -16.63 4.11
CA CYS A 28 -11.23 -15.97 3.72
C CYS A 28 -12.40 -16.98 3.67
N PRO A 29 -13.53 -16.75 4.35
CA PRO A 29 -14.71 -17.59 4.22
C PRO A 29 -15.21 -17.67 2.77
N ALA A 30 -15.80 -18.80 2.39
CA ALA A 30 -16.47 -18.97 1.11
C ALA A 30 -17.80 -18.19 1.05
N GLY A 31 -18.24 -17.85 -0.16
CA GLY A 31 -19.55 -17.25 -0.43
C GLY A 31 -19.62 -15.72 -0.28
N ILE A 32 -18.51 -15.04 -0.02
CA ILE A 32 -18.46 -13.57 0.05
C ILE A 32 -18.41 -13.00 -1.37
N PRO A 33 -19.36 -12.12 -1.78
CA PRO A 33 -19.31 -11.48 -3.08
C PRO A 33 -18.06 -10.61 -3.23
N LEU A 34 -17.28 -10.86 -4.28
CA LEU A 34 -16.03 -10.16 -4.56
C LEU A 34 -15.82 -9.97 -6.07
N SER A 35 -15.53 -8.74 -6.45
CA SER A 35 -15.24 -8.30 -7.81
C SER A 35 -14.18 -7.20 -7.79
N VAL A 36 -13.56 -6.93 -8.95
CA VAL A 36 -12.59 -5.83 -9.12
C VAL A 36 -13.16 -4.48 -8.67
N ARG A 37 -14.45 -4.23 -8.89
CA ARG A 37 -15.10 -2.96 -8.56
C ARG A 37 -15.12 -2.68 -7.06
N ASP A 38 -15.19 -3.72 -6.23
CA ASP A 38 -15.24 -3.59 -4.77
C ASP A 38 -14.00 -2.90 -4.17
N PHE A 39 -12.87 -2.94 -4.87
CA PHE A 39 -11.62 -2.35 -4.41
C PHE A 39 -11.49 -0.85 -4.72
N THR A 40 -12.27 -0.36 -5.67
CA THR A 40 -12.07 0.97 -6.28
C THR A 40 -12.10 2.09 -5.24
N ALA A 41 -13.09 2.09 -4.34
CA ALA A 41 -13.26 3.18 -3.38
C ALA A 41 -12.06 3.33 -2.43
N ASP A 42 -11.54 2.22 -1.89
CA ASP A 42 -10.40 2.24 -0.97
C ASP A 42 -9.08 2.48 -1.69
N ILE A 43 -8.91 1.94 -2.90
CA ILE A 43 -7.72 2.18 -3.72
C ILE A 43 -7.63 3.66 -4.13
N GLN A 44 -8.73 4.28 -4.54
CA GLN A 44 -8.74 5.70 -4.90
C GLN A 44 -8.42 6.59 -3.70
N ARG A 45 -8.92 6.25 -2.50
CA ARG A 45 -8.55 6.95 -1.26
C ARG A 45 -7.07 6.85 -0.91
N ARG A 46 -6.41 5.74 -1.28
CA ARG A 46 -4.97 5.52 -1.07
C ARG A 46 -4.11 6.21 -2.13
N ARG A 47 -4.67 6.47 -3.32
CA ARG A 47 -3.93 6.92 -4.49
C ARG A 47 -3.19 8.23 -4.23
N SER A 48 -1.98 8.32 -4.75
CA SER A 48 -1.20 9.56 -4.81
C SER A 48 -1.78 10.54 -5.84
N GLY A 49 -1.37 11.82 -5.77
CA GLY A 49 -1.81 12.86 -6.69
C GLY A 49 -2.52 14.04 -6.01
N ALA A 50 -2.80 13.94 -4.71
CA ALA A 50 -3.20 15.09 -3.92
C ALA A 50 -2.05 16.10 -3.79
N LYS A 51 -2.39 17.37 -3.53
CA LYS A 51 -1.41 18.44 -3.29
C LYS A 51 -0.44 18.03 -2.18
N GLY A 52 0.86 18.20 -2.42
CA GLY A 52 1.92 17.82 -1.48
C GLY A 52 2.31 16.34 -1.51
N THR A 53 1.73 15.53 -2.40
CA THR A 53 2.12 14.13 -2.60
C THR A 53 2.87 13.93 -3.93
N THR A 54 3.41 12.73 -4.14
CA THR A 54 4.05 12.39 -5.42
C THR A 54 3.05 12.52 -6.60
N PRO A 55 3.47 13.05 -7.75
CA PRO A 55 2.62 13.16 -8.93
C PRO A 55 2.41 11.81 -9.64
N ARG A 56 3.16 10.76 -9.26
CA ARG A 56 3.04 9.44 -9.89
C ARG A 56 1.62 8.90 -9.71
N GLN A 57 1.01 8.50 -10.81
CA GLN A 57 -0.33 7.92 -10.85
C GLN A 57 -0.27 6.56 -11.52
N GLU A 58 -0.36 5.51 -10.72
CA GLU A 58 -0.62 4.15 -11.20
C GLU A 58 -2.14 3.94 -11.25
N GLU A 59 -2.66 3.16 -12.20
CA GLU A 59 -4.09 2.89 -12.30
C GLU A 59 -4.63 2.04 -11.14
N ASP A 60 -3.77 1.20 -10.56
CA ASP A 60 -4.05 0.38 -9.37
C ASP A 60 -5.25 -0.55 -9.51
N ILE A 61 -5.47 -1.06 -10.73
CA ILE A 61 -6.53 -2.02 -11.01
C ILE A 61 -6.08 -3.41 -10.52
N PRO A 62 -6.82 -4.06 -9.60
CA PRO A 62 -6.50 -5.41 -9.17
C PRO A 62 -6.85 -6.43 -10.24
N GLU A 63 -5.94 -7.38 -10.47
CA GLU A 63 -6.18 -8.62 -11.21
C GLU A 63 -6.35 -9.75 -10.19
N ILE A 64 -7.52 -10.41 -10.19
CA ILE A 64 -7.84 -11.52 -9.29
C ILE A 64 -7.38 -12.82 -9.94
N LEU A 65 -6.35 -13.45 -9.39
CA LEU A 65 -5.75 -14.67 -9.96
C LEU A 65 -6.35 -15.96 -9.39
N SER A 66 -6.83 -15.95 -8.14
CA SER A 66 -7.34 -17.15 -7.48
C SER A 66 -8.37 -16.82 -6.39
N GLY A 67 -9.02 -17.87 -5.87
CA GLY A 67 -9.87 -17.78 -4.68
C GLY A 67 -11.27 -17.21 -4.92
N VAL A 68 -11.60 -16.80 -6.15
CA VAL A 68 -12.93 -16.32 -6.57
C VAL A 68 -13.46 -17.16 -7.73
N TYR A 69 -14.72 -17.59 -7.63
CA TYR A 69 -15.44 -18.29 -8.68
C TYR A 69 -16.88 -17.79 -8.72
N ASN A 70 -17.43 -17.53 -9.91
CA ASN A 70 -18.77 -16.96 -10.10
C ASN A 70 -19.06 -15.72 -9.21
N GLY A 71 -18.07 -14.83 -9.09
CA GLY A 71 -18.19 -13.57 -8.34
C GLY A 71 -18.22 -13.73 -6.81
N LYS A 72 -17.87 -14.92 -6.29
CA LYS A 72 -17.83 -15.18 -4.84
C LYS A 72 -16.51 -15.83 -4.43
N THR A 73 -16.08 -15.56 -3.20
CA THR A 73 -14.93 -16.26 -2.61
C THR A 73 -15.23 -17.75 -2.48
N THR A 74 -14.19 -18.56 -2.67
CA THR A 74 -14.31 -20.04 -2.67
C THR A 74 -13.93 -20.68 -1.35
N GLY A 75 -13.28 -19.93 -0.44
CA GLY A 75 -12.61 -20.48 0.74
C GLY A 75 -11.13 -20.80 0.51
N ALA A 76 -10.71 -20.96 -0.75
CA ALA A 76 -9.31 -21.08 -1.12
C ALA A 76 -8.60 -19.71 -1.06
N PRO A 77 -7.25 -19.69 -1.02
CA PRO A 77 -6.49 -18.45 -1.01
C PRO A 77 -6.84 -17.52 -2.18
N VAL A 78 -7.09 -16.25 -1.85
CA VAL A 78 -7.37 -15.18 -2.82
C VAL A 78 -6.07 -14.47 -3.16
N THR A 79 -5.63 -14.59 -4.41
CA THR A 79 -4.41 -13.94 -4.91
C THR A 79 -4.77 -12.75 -5.77
N LEU A 80 -4.17 -11.59 -5.47
CA LEU A 80 -4.33 -10.36 -6.24
C LEU A 80 -2.97 -9.87 -6.72
N VAL A 81 -2.91 -9.36 -7.94
CA VAL A 81 -1.76 -8.62 -8.47
C VAL A 81 -2.17 -7.25 -9.01
N PHE A 82 -1.24 -6.32 -8.97
CA PHE A 82 -1.34 -4.97 -9.51
C PHE A 82 -0.13 -4.72 -10.38
N ARG A 83 -0.36 -4.35 -11.64
CA ARG A 83 0.71 -4.05 -12.60
C ARG A 83 1.30 -2.67 -12.32
N ASN A 84 2.62 -2.56 -12.39
CA ASN A 84 3.31 -1.28 -12.31
C ASN A 84 3.58 -0.79 -13.74
N HIS A 85 3.12 0.40 -14.08
CA HIS A 85 3.25 0.97 -15.42
C HIS A 85 4.18 2.20 -15.47
N ASP A 86 4.26 3.00 -14.41
CA ASP A 86 5.03 4.26 -14.38
C ASP A 86 6.33 4.13 -13.59
N THR A 87 7.22 3.21 -14.01
CA THR A 87 8.51 2.98 -13.32
C THR A 87 9.63 3.83 -13.93
N ARG A 88 10.21 4.75 -13.14
CA ARG A 88 11.38 5.55 -13.53
C ARG A 88 12.60 5.10 -12.74
N SER A 89 13.19 3.98 -13.15
CA SER A 89 14.31 3.36 -12.43
C SER A 89 15.60 4.18 -12.43
N SER A 90 15.80 5.06 -13.42
CA SER A 90 17.01 5.88 -13.60
C SER A 90 17.31 6.81 -12.41
N ASP A 91 16.27 7.29 -11.73
CA ASP A 91 16.40 8.32 -10.70
C ASP A 91 16.97 7.76 -9.37
N TYR A 92 17.12 6.44 -9.27
CA TYR A 92 17.47 5.75 -8.01
C TYR A 92 18.85 5.10 -8.00
N SER A 93 19.60 5.13 -9.09
CA SER A 93 20.91 4.46 -9.22
C SER A 93 21.94 4.94 -8.19
N ARG A 94 21.92 6.24 -7.87
CA ARG A 94 22.83 6.86 -6.90
C ARG A 94 22.60 6.41 -5.45
N PHE A 95 21.42 5.89 -5.11
CA PHE A 95 21.10 5.50 -3.73
C PHE A 95 21.71 4.16 -3.31
N ALA A 96 22.26 3.39 -4.26
CA ALA A 96 23.08 2.24 -3.94
C ALA A 96 24.38 2.66 -3.24
N GLU A 97 24.94 3.81 -3.59
CA GLU A 97 26.18 4.34 -3.03
C GLU A 97 25.94 5.33 -1.87
N ILE A 98 24.86 6.11 -1.95
CA ILE A 98 24.51 7.13 -0.97
C ILE A 98 23.10 6.85 -0.41
N PRO A 99 23.00 6.09 0.69
CA PRO A 99 21.71 5.77 1.30
C PRO A 99 20.96 7.02 1.75
N ARG A 100 19.66 7.09 1.49
CA ARG A 100 18.85 8.24 1.92
C ARG A 100 18.61 8.17 3.44
N PRO A 101 18.87 9.25 4.20
CA PRO A 101 18.54 9.30 5.63
C PRO A 101 17.06 8.98 5.88
N GLY A 102 16.79 8.13 6.88
CA GLY A 102 15.43 7.70 7.24
C GLY A 102 14.80 6.63 6.33
N HIS A 103 15.43 6.26 5.22
CA HIS A 103 14.98 5.17 4.36
C HIS A 103 15.65 3.83 4.69
N ALA A 104 15.09 2.75 4.15
CA ALA A 104 15.60 1.39 4.34
C ALA A 104 16.88 1.09 3.54
N ASP A 105 17.35 2.00 2.69
CA ASP A 105 18.44 1.78 1.71
C ASP A 105 19.67 1.11 2.35
N PHE A 106 20.23 1.70 3.41
CA PHE A 106 21.45 1.21 4.06
C PHE A 106 21.25 -0.16 4.73
N VAL A 107 20.20 -0.27 5.55
CA VAL A 107 19.94 -1.49 6.32
C VAL A 107 19.51 -2.66 5.43
N ALA A 108 18.80 -2.39 4.33
CA ALA A 108 18.46 -3.40 3.34
C ALA A 108 19.70 -3.86 2.58
N GLY A 109 20.58 -2.93 2.16
CA GLY A 109 21.85 -3.25 1.54
C GLY A 109 22.70 -4.19 2.40
N ILE A 110 22.81 -3.93 3.70
CA ILE A 110 23.55 -4.80 4.63
C ILE A 110 22.84 -6.15 4.82
N LYS A 111 21.56 -6.11 5.20
CA LYS A 111 20.79 -7.31 5.57
C LYS A 111 20.69 -8.33 4.43
N TYR A 112 20.55 -7.86 3.20
CA TYR A 112 20.42 -8.70 2.02
C TYR A 112 21.74 -8.79 1.24
N HIS A 113 22.88 -8.44 1.87
CA HIS A 113 24.21 -8.59 1.28
C HIS A 113 24.36 -7.97 -0.12
N GLY A 114 23.77 -6.79 -0.32
CA GLY A 114 23.78 -6.06 -1.59
C GLY A 114 22.75 -6.51 -2.63
N TYR A 115 21.96 -7.54 -2.35
CA TYR A 115 20.98 -8.10 -3.29
C TYR A 115 19.56 -7.51 -3.15
N ALA A 116 19.38 -6.45 -2.37
CA ALA A 116 18.11 -5.75 -2.28
C ALA A 116 17.83 -4.95 -3.56
N ASP A 117 16.59 -4.96 -4.05
CA ASP A 117 16.19 -4.04 -5.12
C ASP A 117 16.09 -2.61 -4.56
N MET A 118 17.05 -1.77 -4.92
CA MET A 118 17.14 -0.38 -4.46
C MET A 118 16.24 0.58 -5.26
N ARG A 119 15.70 0.15 -6.41
CA ARG A 119 14.91 1.00 -7.31
C ARG A 119 13.58 1.36 -6.65
N GLY A 120 13.36 2.65 -6.41
CA GLY A 120 12.17 3.15 -5.72
C GLY A 120 11.94 2.56 -4.32
N GLY A 121 12.99 2.07 -3.67
CA GLY A 121 12.92 1.37 -2.38
C GLY A 121 12.44 -0.08 -2.45
N GLY A 122 12.27 -0.68 -3.64
CA GLY A 122 11.96 -2.08 -3.81
C GLY A 122 10.74 -2.54 -3.02
N HIS A 123 10.91 -3.57 -2.20
CA HIS A 123 9.89 -4.13 -1.30
C HIS A 123 9.63 -3.26 -0.04
N PHE A 124 10.48 -2.26 0.24
CA PHE A 124 10.30 -1.30 1.35
C PHE A 124 9.55 -0.04 0.93
N SER A 125 9.12 0.03 -0.32
CA SER A 125 8.39 1.16 -0.87
C SER A 125 6.99 1.31 -0.25
N GLY A 126 6.54 2.54 -0.09
CA GLY A 126 5.14 2.85 0.24
C GLY A 126 4.14 2.26 -0.77
N ARG A 127 4.59 1.90 -1.98
CA ARG A 127 3.80 1.18 -2.99
C ARG A 127 3.18 -0.12 -2.44
N MET A 128 3.88 -0.83 -1.55
CA MET A 128 3.40 -2.08 -0.97
C MET A 128 2.12 -1.91 -0.13
N THR A 129 1.80 -0.68 0.31
CA THR A 129 0.57 -0.40 1.05
C THR A 129 -0.69 -0.64 0.22
N LEU A 130 -0.61 -0.64 -1.12
CA LEU A 130 -1.72 -1.02 -1.98
C LEU A 130 -2.22 -2.44 -1.69
N ALA A 131 -1.29 -3.37 -1.42
CA ALA A 131 -1.63 -4.73 -1.05
C ALA A 131 -2.38 -4.78 0.30
N LEU A 132 -1.95 -3.98 1.28
CA LEU A 132 -2.62 -3.87 2.58
C LEU A 132 -4.04 -3.29 2.44
N VAL A 133 -4.22 -2.27 1.59
CA VAL A 133 -5.53 -1.68 1.31
C VAL A 133 -6.45 -2.71 0.66
N ALA A 134 -5.95 -3.48 -0.31
CA ALA A 134 -6.71 -4.56 -0.95
C ALA A 134 -7.12 -5.65 0.04
N ALA A 135 -6.22 -6.04 0.96
CA ALA A 135 -6.57 -6.93 2.07
C ALA A 135 -7.67 -6.36 2.97
N GLY A 136 -7.59 -5.05 3.27
CA GLY A 136 -8.60 -4.34 4.04
C GLY A 136 -10.00 -4.39 3.41
N VAL A 137 -10.11 -4.31 2.08
CA VAL A 137 -11.39 -4.43 1.36
C VAL A 137 -12.06 -5.77 1.67
N LEU A 138 -11.32 -6.87 1.57
CA LEU A 138 -11.86 -8.20 1.85
C LEU A 138 -12.14 -8.39 3.35
N ALA A 139 -11.24 -7.92 4.23
CA ALA A 139 -11.45 -7.97 5.67
C ALA A 139 -12.72 -7.22 6.11
N LYS A 140 -12.99 -6.04 5.54
CA LYS A 140 -14.24 -5.30 5.81
C LYS A 140 -15.48 -6.08 5.37
N LYS A 141 -15.42 -6.81 4.25
CA LYS A 141 -16.53 -7.67 3.80
C LYS A 141 -16.76 -8.86 4.75
N ILE A 142 -15.71 -9.36 5.40
CA ILE A 142 -15.81 -10.39 6.45
C ILE A 142 -16.45 -9.81 7.72
N CYS A 143 -16.00 -8.64 8.17
CA CYS A 143 -16.48 -7.93 9.36
C CYS A 143 -17.80 -7.19 9.09
N LYS A 144 -18.88 -7.94 8.83
CA LYS A 144 -20.22 -7.36 8.61
C LYS A 144 -20.63 -6.46 9.78
N LYS A 145 -21.30 -5.35 9.46
CA LYS A 145 -21.86 -4.36 10.42
C LYS A 145 -20.84 -3.52 11.20
N MET A 146 -19.56 -3.52 10.80
CA MET A 146 -18.55 -2.62 11.37
C MET A 146 -18.29 -1.44 10.44
N ASN A 147 -18.13 -0.26 11.04
CA ASN A 147 -17.71 0.97 10.39
C ASN A 147 -16.23 1.23 10.72
N PHE A 148 -15.45 1.56 9.70
CA PHE A 148 -14.03 1.84 9.82
C PHE A 148 -13.76 3.26 9.32
N SER A 149 -13.14 4.10 10.14
CA SER A 149 -12.73 5.46 9.76
C SER A 149 -11.26 5.70 10.06
N ALA A 150 -10.64 6.55 9.24
CA ALA A 150 -9.29 7.04 9.44
C ALA A 150 -9.25 8.51 9.03
N VAL A 151 -8.78 9.38 9.92
CA VAL A 151 -8.76 10.83 9.73
C VAL A 151 -7.39 11.37 10.12
N VAL A 152 -6.83 12.26 9.31
CA VAL A 152 -5.62 13.01 9.68
C VAL A 152 -6.01 14.09 10.66
N THR A 153 -5.53 14.02 11.90
CA THR A 153 -5.85 14.98 12.96
C THR A 153 -4.83 16.10 13.07
N GLU A 154 -3.61 15.87 12.58
CA GLU A 154 -2.50 16.82 12.62
C GLU A 154 -1.51 16.54 11.49
N ALA A 155 -0.90 17.59 10.94
CA ALA A 155 0.25 17.50 10.04
C ALA A 155 1.32 18.50 10.49
N GLY A 156 2.56 18.05 10.64
CA GLY A 156 3.68 18.90 11.05
C GLY A 156 3.47 19.71 12.34
N GLY A 157 2.75 19.18 13.33
CA GLY A 157 2.43 19.94 14.56
C GLY A 157 1.18 20.83 14.47
N ILE A 158 0.50 20.86 13.32
CA ILE A 158 -0.57 21.82 13.01
C ILE A 158 -1.86 21.05 12.72
N LYS A 159 -2.97 21.47 13.38
CA LYS A 159 -4.30 20.87 13.17
C LYS A 159 -4.93 21.25 11.83
N ASP A 160 -4.57 22.41 11.30
CA ASP A 160 -4.94 22.83 9.94
C ASP A 160 -4.02 22.13 8.93
N ILE A 161 -4.54 21.05 8.34
CA ILE A 161 -3.79 20.16 7.44
C ILE A 161 -3.39 20.87 6.15
N GLU A 162 -4.27 21.69 5.57
CA GLU A 162 -3.99 22.38 4.31
C GLU A 162 -2.87 23.40 4.47
N LYS A 163 -2.91 24.15 5.59
CA LYS A 163 -1.86 25.10 5.93
C LYS A 163 -0.53 24.39 6.16
N ALA A 164 -0.51 23.29 6.92
CA ALA A 164 0.70 22.53 7.19
C ALA A 164 1.37 22.03 5.89
N VAL A 165 0.57 21.45 4.98
CA VAL A 165 1.06 20.97 3.69
C VAL A 165 1.58 22.14 2.84
N ALA A 166 0.87 23.27 2.79
CA ALA A 166 1.32 24.44 2.04
C ALA A 166 2.65 25.01 2.57
N GLU A 167 2.84 25.04 3.89
CA GLU A 167 4.09 25.51 4.52
C GLU A 167 5.27 24.58 4.20
N ALA A 168 5.07 23.26 4.30
CA ALA A 168 6.09 22.28 3.95
C ALA A 168 6.49 22.39 2.47
N MET A 169 5.50 22.46 1.57
CA MET A 169 5.75 22.63 0.14
C MET A 169 6.51 23.93 -0.18
N LYS A 170 6.14 25.06 0.44
CA LYS A 170 6.82 26.34 0.23
C LYS A 170 8.30 26.30 0.63
N LYS A 171 8.64 25.49 1.64
CA LYS A 171 10.02 25.28 2.11
C LYS A 171 10.78 24.21 1.33
N GLY A 172 10.10 23.47 0.43
CA GLY A 172 10.69 22.31 -0.24
C GLY A 172 10.96 21.16 0.73
N ASP A 173 10.21 21.06 1.81
CA ASP A 173 10.40 20.10 2.90
C ASP A 173 9.22 19.11 2.98
N SER A 174 9.33 18.12 3.86
CA SER A 174 8.30 17.13 4.17
C SER A 174 7.72 17.36 5.56
N ALA A 175 6.49 16.89 5.79
CA ALA A 175 5.84 16.90 7.09
C ALA A 175 5.30 15.51 7.42
N GLY A 176 5.50 15.08 8.67
CA GLY A 176 4.77 13.96 9.24
C GLY A 176 3.34 14.35 9.63
N GLY A 177 2.61 13.43 10.25
CA GLY A 177 1.27 13.72 10.76
C GLY A 177 0.76 12.66 11.71
N ILE A 178 -0.39 12.94 12.31
CA ILE A 178 -1.10 12.05 13.22
C ILE A 178 -2.39 11.61 12.53
N ILE A 179 -2.63 10.30 12.54
CA ILE A 179 -3.85 9.70 11.98
C ILE A 179 -4.60 9.03 13.13
N GLU A 180 -5.87 9.39 13.28
CA GLU A 180 -6.78 8.69 14.16
C GLU A 180 -7.57 7.64 13.37
N CYS A 181 -7.49 6.38 13.80
CA CYS A 181 -8.27 5.28 13.25
C CYS A 181 -9.33 4.84 14.26
N ARG A 182 -10.60 4.76 13.84
CA ARG A 182 -11.71 4.27 14.69
C ARG A 182 -12.46 3.13 14.03
N ILE A 183 -12.95 2.22 14.88
CA ILE A 183 -13.86 1.14 14.50
C ILE A 183 -15.09 1.26 15.40
N SER A 184 -16.29 1.19 14.81
CA SER A 184 -17.56 1.20 15.55
C SER A 184 -18.56 0.23 14.92
N GLY A 185 -19.43 -0.38 15.73
CA GLY A 185 -20.44 -1.33 15.27
C GLY A 185 -21.16 -2.01 16.42
#